data_AF-A0A1H2WM13-F1
#
_entry.id   AF-A0A1H2WM13-F1
#
_cell.length_a   1.000
_cell.length_b   1.000
_cell.length_c   1.000
_cell.angle_alpha   90.00
_cell.angle_beta   90.00
_cell.angle_gamma   90.00
#
_symmetry.space_group_name_H-M   'P 1'
#
loop_
_entity.id
_entity.type
_entity.pdbx_description
1 polymer ?
#
loop_
_entity_poly.entity_id
_entity_poly.type
_entity_poly.pdbx_seq_one_letter_code
_entity_poly.pdbx_strand_id
1 'polypeptide(L)'
;MLINFFSLDNMYSTFCNMYGIEEGKLRDFLEKYDEARDTVSQFCDYFEFKLDAVDVSGNELLCRHFTTAIDAGESIEKNGMMSLKELLSKETVFKAFLADHGIIIDINRMTIKYRDNNEVSFAEDDCPFHSKLHFLTTALNHDDGELEAFYRGNFYDMYNYSTVRNYPEILRKIDDAIRELYGSDKKSIASAWMERVNRRLMVEFSIELNNISYCNDIYPNSMGQYEDYMQETYEYIDSYPQCALINKWLITSMLICLHNNDISHSYKCLGIKNPKLIKNIRLVDINDEKSNG
;
A
#
# COMPACT_ATOMS: atom_id res chain seq x y z
N MET A 1 -9.35 -14.35 -8.44
CA MET A 1 -8.03 -14.87 -8.86
C MET A 1 -6.94 -14.14 -8.11
N LEU A 2 -5.76 -14.74 -7.92
CA LEU A 2 -4.62 -14.06 -7.29
C LEU A 2 -3.71 -13.44 -8.36
N ILE A 3 -3.47 -12.14 -8.24
CA ILE A 3 -2.55 -11.35 -9.06
C ILE A 3 -1.25 -11.21 -8.29
N ASN A 4 -0.13 -11.57 -8.92
CA ASN A 4 1.18 -11.53 -8.31
C ASN A 4 2.15 -10.78 -9.21
N PHE A 5 2.54 -9.55 -8.82
CA PHE A 5 3.60 -8.80 -9.50
C PHE A 5 4.99 -9.02 -8.87
N PHE A 6 5.17 -10.05 -8.05
CA PHE A 6 6.47 -10.52 -7.54
C PHE A 6 6.95 -11.80 -8.21
N SER A 7 6.16 -12.40 -9.11
CA SER A 7 6.60 -13.47 -10.02
C SER A 7 5.97 -13.29 -11.40
N LEU A 8 6.69 -13.65 -12.46
CA LEU A 8 6.11 -13.81 -13.80
C LEU A 8 5.35 -15.14 -13.92
N ASP A 9 5.55 -16.05 -12.96
CA ASP A 9 4.88 -17.34 -12.93
C ASP A 9 3.37 -17.15 -12.98
N ASN A 10 2.74 -17.79 -13.96
CA ASN A 10 1.31 -17.74 -14.21
C ASN A 10 0.75 -16.35 -14.59
N MET A 11 1.55 -15.27 -14.62
CA MET A 11 1.05 -13.92 -14.97
C MET A 11 0.34 -13.93 -16.32
N TYR A 12 0.90 -14.66 -17.27
CA TYR A 12 0.33 -14.86 -18.60
C TYR A 12 -1.08 -15.48 -18.53
N SER A 13 -1.20 -16.64 -17.87
CA SER A 13 -2.48 -17.34 -17.70
C SER A 13 -3.48 -16.53 -16.86
N THR A 14 -3.02 -15.80 -15.84
CA THR A 14 -3.84 -14.92 -15.01
C THR A 14 -4.43 -13.79 -15.84
N PHE A 15 -3.62 -13.14 -16.69
CA PHE A 15 -4.10 -12.09 -17.60
C PHE A 15 -5.16 -12.62 -18.57
N CYS A 16 -4.85 -13.74 -19.23
CA CYS A 16 -5.77 -14.41 -20.15
C CYS A 16 -7.10 -14.76 -19.49
N ASN A 17 -7.07 -15.33 -18.28
CA ASN A 17 -8.28 -15.71 -17.55
C ASN A 17 -9.07 -14.49 -17.07
N MET A 18 -8.41 -13.42 -16.63
CA MET A 18 -9.06 -12.19 -16.19
C MET A 18 -9.85 -11.52 -17.30
N TYR A 19 -9.28 -11.47 -18.50
CA TYR A 19 -9.86 -10.74 -19.64
C TYR A 19 -10.55 -11.63 -20.66
N GLY A 20 -10.61 -12.95 -20.42
CA GLY A 20 -11.20 -13.91 -21.37
C GLY A 20 -10.45 -14.01 -22.70
N ILE A 21 -9.13 -13.81 -22.68
CA ILE A 21 -8.28 -13.77 -23.87
C ILE A 21 -7.59 -15.12 -24.06
N GLU A 22 -7.66 -15.64 -25.29
CA GLU A 22 -6.91 -16.83 -25.68
C GLU A 22 -5.39 -16.56 -25.64
N GLU A 23 -4.63 -17.48 -25.06
CA GLU A 23 -3.18 -17.32 -24.88
C GLU A 23 -2.44 -17.00 -26.19
N GLY A 24 -2.78 -17.65 -27.31
CA GLY A 24 -2.16 -17.39 -28.61
C GLY A 24 -2.35 -15.94 -29.08
N LYS A 25 -3.55 -15.37 -28.89
CA LYS A 25 -3.83 -14.00 -29.29
C LYS A 25 -3.07 -12.96 -28.46
N LEU A 26 -2.85 -13.26 -27.18
CA LEU A 26 -2.00 -12.40 -26.34
C LEU A 26 -0.53 -12.44 -26.80
N ARG A 27 -0.03 -13.59 -27.32
CA ARG A 27 1.34 -13.68 -27.86
C ARG A 27 1.45 -12.82 -29.10
N ASP A 28 0.50 -12.98 -30.02
CA ASP A 28 0.42 -12.20 -31.24
C ASP A 28 0.33 -10.68 -30.96
N PHE A 29 -0.38 -10.28 -29.91
CA PHE A 29 -0.44 -8.89 -29.47
C PHE A 29 0.92 -8.39 -28.98
N LEU A 30 1.58 -9.13 -28.08
CA LEU A 30 2.89 -8.76 -27.52
C LEU A 30 3.98 -8.70 -28.61
N GLU A 31 3.91 -9.53 -29.66
CA GLU A 31 4.84 -9.47 -30.79
C GLU A 31 4.65 -8.22 -31.67
N LYS A 32 3.44 -7.66 -31.71
CA LYS A 32 3.09 -6.47 -32.50
C LYS A 32 3.09 -5.18 -31.67
N TYR A 33 3.38 -5.30 -30.38
CA TYR A 33 3.33 -4.22 -29.42
C TYR A 33 4.35 -3.13 -29.79
N ASP A 34 3.86 -1.89 -29.93
CA ASP A 34 4.70 -0.73 -30.19
C ASP A 34 4.86 0.09 -28.91
N GLU A 35 6.07 0.09 -28.35
CA GLU A 35 6.42 0.88 -27.15
C GLU A 35 6.24 2.39 -27.34
N ALA A 36 6.23 2.90 -28.57
CA ALA A 36 6.01 4.32 -28.84
C ALA A 36 4.53 4.73 -28.73
N ARG A 37 3.62 3.76 -28.67
CA ARG A 37 2.17 3.98 -28.58
C ARG A 37 1.66 3.64 -27.18
N ASP A 38 0.53 4.24 -26.80
CA ASP A 38 -0.13 3.94 -25.53
C ASP A 38 -0.52 2.47 -25.43
N THR A 39 -0.05 1.78 -24.38
CA THR A 39 -0.26 0.34 -24.16
C THR A 39 -1.73 -0.03 -24.09
N VAL A 40 -2.52 0.78 -23.39
CA VAL A 40 -3.93 0.49 -23.09
C VAL A 40 -4.77 0.74 -24.34
N SER A 41 -4.53 1.84 -25.06
CA SER A 41 -5.19 2.09 -26.35
C SER A 41 -4.91 0.96 -27.34
N GLN A 42 -3.65 0.53 -27.47
CA GLN A 42 -3.30 -0.60 -28.34
C GLN A 42 -4.02 -1.90 -27.95
N PHE A 43 -4.09 -2.19 -26.65
CA PHE A 43 -4.80 -3.35 -26.13
C PHE A 43 -6.30 -3.27 -26.46
N CYS A 44 -6.93 -2.13 -26.17
CA CYS A 44 -8.35 -1.92 -26.45
C CYS A 44 -8.67 -2.00 -27.94
N ASP A 45 -7.83 -1.43 -28.81
CA ASP A 45 -7.98 -1.51 -30.27
C ASP A 45 -7.84 -2.96 -30.76
N TYR A 46 -6.83 -3.70 -30.28
CA TYR A 46 -6.52 -5.04 -30.78
C TYR A 46 -7.56 -6.09 -30.37
N PHE A 47 -8.08 -5.98 -29.14
CA PHE A 47 -9.04 -6.93 -28.58
C PHE A 47 -10.49 -6.43 -28.62
N GLU A 48 -10.74 -5.24 -29.19
CA GLU A 48 -12.03 -4.55 -29.13
C GLU A 48 -12.56 -4.42 -27.69
N PHE A 49 -11.65 -4.18 -26.74
CA PHE A 49 -11.92 -4.22 -25.31
C PHE A 49 -12.45 -2.87 -24.80
N LYS A 50 -13.43 -2.93 -23.89
CA LYS A 50 -13.94 -1.76 -23.16
C LYS A 50 -13.49 -1.82 -21.69
N LEU A 51 -12.94 -0.72 -21.19
CA LEU A 51 -12.28 -0.68 -19.88
C LEU A 51 -13.24 -0.93 -18.71
N ASP A 52 -14.52 -0.64 -18.88
CA ASP A 52 -15.59 -0.88 -17.91
C ASP A 52 -16.37 -2.19 -18.13
N ALA A 53 -16.00 -3.02 -19.12
CA ALA A 53 -16.75 -4.24 -19.45
C ALA A 53 -16.50 -5.41 -18.48
N VAL A 54 -15.38 -5.42 -17.77
CA VAL A 54 -15.01 -6.52 -16.86
C VAL A 54 -14.86 -6.00 -15.44
N ASP A 55 -15.67 -6.53 -14.53
CA ASP A 55 -15.47 -6.28 -13.11
C ASP A 55 -14.40 -7.21 -12.53
N VAL A 56 -13.23 -6.63 -12.28
CA VAL A 56 -12.09 -7.31 -11.65
C VAL A 56 -11.97 -7.01 -10.15
N SER A 57 -12.89 -6.25 -9.57
CA SER A 57 -12.77 -5.71 -8.20
C SER A 57 -12.64 -6.77 -7.12
N GLY A 58 -13.25 -7.94 -7.32
CA GLY A 58 -13.16 -9.10 -6.43
C GLY A 58 -11.93 -9.99 -6.63
N ASN A 59 -11.04 -9.66 -7.57
CA ASN A 59 -9.74 -10.34 -7.65
C ASN A 59 -8.84 -9.92 -6.49
N GLU A 60 -7.90 -10.79 -6.16
CA GLU A 60 -6.95 -10.56 -5.08
C GLU A 60 -5.59 -10.16 -5.64
N LEU A 61 -4.88 -9.29 -4.93
CA LEU A 61 -3.53 -8.84 -5.23
C LEU A 61 -2.60 -9.26 -4.09
N LEU A 62 -1.50 -9.92 -4.43
CA LEU A 62 -0.44 -10.21 -3.48
C LEU A 62 0.31 -8.93 -3.11
N CYS A 63 0.46 -8.69 -1.82
CA CYS A 63 1.14 -7.54 -1.25
C CYS A 63 2.22 -8.00 -0.25
N ARG A 64 3.20 -7.12 -0.04
CA ARG A 64 4.29 -7.25 0.92
C ARG A 64 4.34 -6.01 1.80
N HIS A 65 4.43 -6.19 3.10
CA HIS A 65 4.64 -5.10 4.06
C HIS A 65 5.88 -5.38 4.90
N PHE A 66 6.80 -4.42 4.95
CA PHE A 66 8.01 -4.52 5.75
C PHE A 66 7.81 -3.82 7.08
N THR A 67 8.17 -4.49 8.17
CA THR A 67 8.08 -3.93 9.51
C THR A 67 9.10 -4.55 10.45
N THR A 68 9.16 -4.04 11.67
CA THR A 68 9.93 -4.63 12.77
C THR A 68 9.01 -4.90 13.94
N ALA A 69 9.33 -5.93 14.72
CA ALA A 69 8.52 -6.36 15.86
C ALA A 69 9.39 -6.44 17.11
N ILE A 70 8.86 -5.95 18.23
CA ILE A 70 9.49 -6.03 19.56
C ILE A 70 9.03 -7.27 20.34
N ASP A 71 7.97 -7.93 19.88
CA ASP A 71 7.33 -9.12 20.45
C ASP A 71 7.52 -10.35 19.55
N ALA A 72 8.63 -10.42 18.81
CA ALA A 72 8.93 -11.51 17.87
C ALA A 72 7.86 -11.77 16.78
N GLY A 73 6.93 -10.84 16.57
CA GLY A 73 5.83 -10.97 15.60
C GLY A 73 4.58 -11.65 16.15
N GLU A 74 4.55 -12.01 17.44
CA GLU A 74 3.42 -12.70 18.07
C GLU A 74 2.09 -11.94 17.92
N SER A 75 2.11 -10.60 18.04
CA SER A 75 0.91 -9.79 17.84
C SER A 75 0.36 -9.86 16.41
N ILE A 76 1.26 -9.94 15.41
CA ILE A 76 0.87 -10.03 14.00
C ILE A 76 0.34 -11.44 13.70
N GLU A 77 0.95 -12.51 14.24
CA GLU A 77 0.44 -13.87 14.08
C GLU A 77 -0.95 -14.05 14.71
N LYS A 78 -1.11 -13.53 15.94
CA LYS A 78 -2.35 -13.67 16.69
C LYS A 78 -3.49 -12.84 16.10
N ASN A 79 -3.19 -11.62 15.66
CA ASN A 79 -4.21 -10.65 15.31
C ASN A 79 -4.20 -10.24 13.83
N GLY A 80 -3.31 -10.76 12.99
CA GLY A 80 -3.18 -10.29 11.60
C GLY A 80 -2.63 -8.86 11.48
N MET A 81 -2.65 -8.32 10.27
CA MET A 81 -2.32 -6.91 10.01
C MET A 81 -3.51 -6.01 10.33
N MET A 82 -3.23 -4.86 10.94
CA MET A 82 -4.23 -3.85 11.34
C MET A 82 -3.98 -2.53 10.62
N SER A 83 -5.04 -1.74 10.48
CA SER A 83 -4.88 -0.32 10.12
C SER A 83 -4.15 0.44 11.23
N LEU A 84 -3.63 1.62 10.92
CA LEU A 84 -2.96 2.46 11.91
C LEU A 84 -3.92 2.91 13.03
N LYS A 85 -5.17 3.23 12.68
CA LYS A 85 -6.22 3.57 13.65
C LYS A 85 -6.52 2.40 14.58
N GLU A 86 -6.61 1.18 14.05
CA GLU A 86 -6.82 -0.01 14.87
C GLU A 86 -5.63 -0.28 15.80
N LEU A 87 -4.39 -0.16 15.28
CA LEU A 87 -3.16 -0.36 16.04
C LEU A 87 -3.06 0.58 17.25
N LEU A 88 -3.51 1.82 17.09
CA LEU A 88 -3.50 2.87 18.12
C LEU A 88 -4.74 2.84 19.04
N SER A 89 -5.86 2.27 18.60
CA SER A 89 -7.10 2.21 19.39
C SER A 89 -7.16 0.99 20.30
N LYS A 90 -6.74 -0.18 19.82
CA LYS A 90 -6.79 -1.46 20.55
C LYS A 90 -5.63 -1.59 21.53
N GLU A 91 -5.76 -2.49 22.51
CA GLU A 91 -4.67 -2.87 23.40
C GLU A 91 -3.64 -3.71 22.63
N THR A 92 -2.68 -3.03 22.02
CA THR A 92 -1.61 -3.62 21.20
C THR A 92 -0.25 -3.39 21.84
N VAL A 93 0.73 -4.23 21.46
CA VAL A 93 2.13 -4.05 21.87
C VAL A 93 2.66 -2.68 21.45
N PHE A 94 2.24 -2.18 20.29
CA PHE A 94 2.62 -0.86 19.81
C PHE A 94 2.07 0.26 20.71
N LYS A 95 0.78 0.21 21.06
CA LYS A 95 0.14 1.20 21.95
C LYS A 95 0.75 1.15 23.37
N ALA A 96 0.99 -0.04 23.90
CA ALA A 96 1.66 -0.22 25.20
C ALA A 96 3.08 0.37 25.16
N PHE A 97 3.83 0.12 24.09
CA PHE A 97 5.16 0.71 23.90
C PHE A 97 5.12 2.25 23.89
N LEU A 98 4.15 2.86 23.21
CA LEU A 98 3.99 4.33 23.24
C LEU A 98 3.70 4.83 24.65
N ALA A 99 2.79 4.18 25.37
CA ALA A 99 2.40 4.55 26.72
C ALA A 99 3.59 4.45 27.70
N ASP A 100 4.42 3.41 27.60
CA ASP A 100 5.67 3.26 28.38
C ASP A 100 6.65 4.42 28.18
N HIS A 101 6.57 5.11 27.04
CA HIS A 101 7.39 6.28 26.74
C HIS A 101 6.66 7.61 26.97
N GLY A 102 5.50 7.55 27.64
CA GLY A 102 4.68 8.70 28.01
C GLY A 102 3.89 9.27 26.83
N ILE A 103 3.63 8.51 25.78
CA ILE A 103 2.87 8.97 24.61
C ILE A 103 1.50 8.34 24.64
N ILE A 104 0.47 9.18 24.61
CA ILE A 104 -0.92 8.75 24.51
C ILE A 104 -1.49 9.40 23.26
N ILE A 105 -2.00 8.58 22.35
CA ILE A 105 -2.74 9.02 21.17
C ILE A 105 -4.16 8.49 21.31
N ASP A 106 -5.12 9.40 21.34
CA ASP A 106 -6.56 9.08 21.33
C ASP A 106 -7.09 9.29 19.91
N ILE A 107 -7.40 8.19 19.23
CA ILE A 107 -7.89 8.20 17.85
C ILE A 107 -9.33 8.72 17.74
N ASN A 108 -10.16 8.55 18.78
CA ASN A 108 -11.54 9.03 18.76
C ASN A 108 -11.60 10.56 18.91
N ARG A 109 -10.70 11.10 19.74
CA ARG A 109 -10.59 12.54 19.97
C ARG A 109 -9.58 13.22 19.04
N MET A 110 -8.81 12.43 18.29
CA MET A 110 -7.66 12.88 17.48
C MET A 110 -6.71 13.75 18.30
N THR A 111 -6.34 13.29 19.50
CA THR A 111 -5.44 14.03 20.40
C THR A 111 -4.16 13.26 20.68
N ILE A 112 -3.07 14.00 20.86
CA ILE A 112 -1.78 13.48 21.33
C ILE A 112 -1.39 14.15 22.64
N LYS A 113 -0.86 13.36 23.56
CA LYS A 113 -0.27 13.83 24.81
C LYS A 113 1.09 13.20 25.01
N TYR A 114 2.06 14.02 25.46
CA TYR A 114 3.40 13.58 25.79
C TYR A 114 3.76 13.91 27.24
N ARG A 115 3.92 12.88 28.07
CA ARG A 115 4.22 12.94 29.52
C ARG A 115 3.25 13.88 30.23
N ASP A 116 3.76 14.81 31.02
CA ASP A 116 2.99 15.78 31.80
C ASP A 116 2.55 17.01 31.00
N ASN A 117 2.83 17.06 29.68
CA ASN A 117 2.36 18.16 28.85
C ASN A 117 0.84 18.12 28.63
N ASN A 118 0.31 19.26 28.19
CA ASN A 118 -1.08 19.36 27.77
C ASN A 118 -1.34 18.47 26.55
N GLU A 119 -2.54 17.92 26.52
CA GLU A 119 -3.10 17.26 25.36
C GLU A 119 -3.30 18.26 24.22
N VAL A 120 -2.97 17.85 23.00
CA VAL A 120 -3.03 18.65 21.78
C VAL A 120 -3.88 17.95 20.74
N SER A 121 -4.85 18.66 20.16
CA SER A 121 -5.63 18.18 19.03
C SER A 121 -4.80 18.17 17.74
N PHE A 122 -4.95 17.10 16.96
CA PHE A 122 -4.47 16.96 15.59
C PHE A 122 -5.62 16.66 14.60
N ALA A 123 -6.87 16.86 15.01
CA ALA A 123 -8.04 16.79 14.14
C ALA A 123 -7.93 17.82 13.01
N GLU A 124 -8.26 17.44 11.77
CA GLU A 124 -8.05 18.30 10.59
C GLU A 124 -8.70 19.68 10.73
N ASP A 125 -9.97 19.71 11.17
CA ASP A 125 -10.76 20.94 11.33
C ASP A 125 -10.43 21.75 12.60
N ASP A 126 -9.65 21.20 13.53
CA ASP A 126 -9.38 21.79 14.84
C ASP A 126 -7.93 21.50 15.31
N CYS A 127 -6.96 21.66 14.41
CA CYS A 127 -5.54 21.50 14.72
C CYS A 127 -4.86 22.87 14.88
N PRO A 128 -4.67 23.38 16.11
CA PRO A 128 -4.00 24.66 16.35
C PRO A 128 -2.52 24.65 15.94
N PHE A 129 -1.95 23.47 15.68
CA PHE A 129 -0.56 23.25 15.29
C PHE A 129 -0.45 22.50 13.96
N HIS A 130 -1.37 22.75 13.01
CA HIS A 130 -1.47 21.98 11.77
C HIS A 130 -0.13 21.84 11.02
N SER A 131 0.66 22.91 10.90
CA SER A 131 1.98 22.85 10.24
C SER A 131 2.98 21.95 10.98
N LYS A 132 2.92 21.90 12.31
CA LYS A 132 3.81 21.09 13.16
C LYS A 132 3.40 19.62 13.19
N LEU A 133 2.11 19.36 13.08
CA LEU A 133 1.53 18.01 13.16
C LEU A 133 1.19 17.43 11.80
N HIS A 134 1.53 18.14 10.71
CA HIS A 134 1.12 17.83 9.35
C HIS A 134 1.27 16.34 9.00
N PHE A 135 2.44 15.73 9.21
CA PHE A 135 2.64 14.32 8.85
C PHE A 135 1.77 13.34 9.65
N LEU A 136 1.51 13.61 10.93
CA LEU A 136 0.65 12.79 11.76
C LEU A 136 -0.83 13.02 11.41
N THR A 137 -1.23 14.27 11.20
CA THR A 137 -2.57 14.65 10.76
C THR A 137 -2.90 14.03 9.41
N THR A 138 -2.00 14.10 8.42
CA THR A 138 -2.18 13.47 7.11
C THR A 138 -2.35 11.96 7.26
N ALA A 139 -1.49 11.29 8.03
CA ALA A 139 -1.56 9.84 8.18
C ALA A 139 -2.86 9.33 8.85
N LEU A 140 -3.48 10.11 9.76
CA LEU A 140 -4.63 9.67 10.55
C LEU A 140 -5.97 10.29 10.13
N ASN A 141 -5.97 11.46 9.48
CA ASN A 141 -7.18 12.12 9.01
C ASN A 141 -7.33 11.95 7.49
N HIS A 142 -6.38 12.49 6.71
CA HIS A 142 -6.44 12.46 5.25
C HIS A 142 -6.33 11.04 4.68
N ASP A 143 -5.33 10.28 5.13
CA ASP A 143 -5.08 8.90 4.68
C ASP A 143 -5.89 7.87 5.49
N ASP A 144 -6.84 8.31 6.35
CA ASP A 144 -7.71 7.47 7.20
C ASP A 144 -6.99 6.38 8.05
N GLY A 145 -5.67 6.51 8.27
CA GLY A 145 -4.88 5.47 8.94
C GLY A 145 -4.74 4.18 8.14
N GLU A 146 -4.78 4.27 6.81
CA GLU A 146 -4.60 3.15 5.89
C GLU A 146 -3.26 2.43 6.07
N LEU A 147 -3.24 1.15 5.70
CA LEU A 147 -2.02 0.36 5.64
C LEU A 147 -1.36 0.56 4.28
N GLU A 148 -0.10 1.00 4.27
CA GLU A 148 0.72 1.03 3.05
C GLU A 148 1.41 -0.32 2.85
N ALA A 149 1.36 -0.84 1.62
CA ALA A 149 2.01 -2.08 1.24
C ALA A 149 2.61 -2.00 -0.17
N PHE A 150 3.64 -2.79 -0.41
CA PHE A 150 4.21 -2.98 -1.73
C PHE A 150 3.41 -4.05 -2.47
N TYR A 151 3.15 -3.83 -3.76
CA TYR A 151 2.57 -4.86 -4.61
C TYR A 151 3.52 -5.30 -5.73
N ARG A 152 4.63 -4.58 -5.93
CA ARG A 152 5.68 -4.84 -6.93
C ARG A 152 7.01 -4.28 -6.44
N GLY A 153 8.12 -4.89 -6.86
CA GLY A 153 9.47 -4.42 -6.58
C GLY A 153 10.40 -5.57 -6.16
N ASN A 154 11.71 -5.33 -6.25
CA ASN A 154 12.69 -6.26 -5.72
C ASN A 154 12.84 -6.11 -4.19
N PHE A 155 13.32 -7.15 -3.53
CA PHE A 155 13.49 -7.18 -2.08
C PHE A 155 14.35 -6.00 -1.58
N TYR A 156 15.49 -5.76 -2.23
CA TYR A 156 16.46 -4.75 -1.78
C TYR A 156 15.85 -3.36 -1.74
N ASP A 157 15.14 -2.96 -2.79
CA ASP A 157 14.54 -1.62 -2.87
C ASP A 157 13.39 -1.46 -1.89
N MET A 158 12.52 -2.47 -1.74
CA MET A 158 11.44 -2.44 -0.74
C MET A 158 11.98 -2.43 0.69
N TYR A 159 13.01 -3.23 0.98
CA TYR A 159 13.62 -3.30 2.31
C TYR A 159 14.34 -2.01 2.70
N ASN A 160 14.93 -1.31 1.73
CA ASN A 160 15.59 -0.03 1.95
C ASN A 160 14.65 1.18 1.82
N TYR A 161 13.36 0.95 1.59
CA TYR A 161 12.38 2.02 1.56
C TYR A 161 12.26 2.70 2.93
N SER A 162 12.52 4.01 2.96
CA SER A 162 12.29 4.84 4.14
C SER A 162 12.90 4.25 5.43
N THR A 163 12.07 3.92 6.42
CA THR A 163 12.50 3.49 7.76
C THR A 163 12.07 2.07 8.12
N VAL A 164 11.37 1.37 7.22
CA VAL A 164 10.68 0.09 7.51
C VAL A 164 11.62 -1.03 8.01
N ARG A 165 12.88 -1.04 7.56
CA ARG A 165 13.92 -1.97 8.05
C ARG A 165 14.37 -1.75 9.50
N ASN A 166 14.10 -0.57 10.03
CA ASN A 166 14.55 -0.14 11.36
C ASN A 166 13.38 -0.07 12.35
N TYR A 167 12.24 0.48 11.92
CA TYR A 167 11.05 0.67 12.75
C TYR A 167 9.81 0.99 11.89
N PRO A 168 8.57 0.83 12.43
CA PRO A 168 7.35 1.26 11.74
C PRO A 168 7.35 2.77 11.45
N GLU A 169 7.06 3.19 10.22
CA GLU A 169 7.22 4.59 9.78
C GLU A 169 6.43 5.61 10.60
N ILE A 170 5.31 5.20 11.19
CA ILE A 170 4.53 6.05 12.09
C ILE A 170 5.38 6.58 13.26
N LEU A 171 6.37 5.83 13.75
CA LEU A 171 7.25 6.29 14.83
C LEU A 171 8.06 7.53 14.42
N ARG A 172 8.46 7.64 13.15
CA ARG A 172 9.09 8.86 12.63
C ARG A 172 8.12 10.04 12.70
N LYS A 173 6.87 9.84 12.25
CA LYS A 173 5.83 10.88 12.26
C LYS A 173 5.51 11.34 13.70
N ILE A 174 5.52 10.42 14.67
CA ILE A 174 5.35 10.72 16.10
C ILE A 174 6.56 11.47 16.66
N ASP A 175 7.79 11.03 16.34
CA ASP A 175 9.02 11.73 16.75
C ASP A 175 9.07 13.16 16.19
N ASP A 176 8.66 13.36 14.93
CA ASP A 176 8.52 14.68 14.30
C ASP A 176 7.53 15.54 15.08
N ALA A 177 6.32 15.03 15.34
CA ALA A 177 5.28 15.72 16.11
C ALA A 177 5.76 16.13 17.51
N ILE A 178 6.40 15.23 18.25
CA ILE A 178 6.92 15.51 19.60
C ILE A 178 8.01 16.57 19.57
N ARG A 179 8.92 16.52 18.59
CA ARG A 179 9.98 17.52 18.47
C ARG A 179 9.45 18.91 18.14
N GLU A 180 8.50 18.99 17.23
CA GLU A 180 7.89 20.27 16.83
C GLU A 180 7.03 20.89 17.94
N LEU A 181 6.35 20.07 18.73
CA LEU A 181 5.53 20.53 19.86
C LEU A 181 6.37 20.88 21.09
N TYR A 182 7.37 20.06 21.44
CA TYR A 182 7.99 20.07 22.77
C TYR A 182 9.51 20.29 22.78
N GLY A 183 10.16 20.39 21.61
CA GLY A 183 11.59 20.67 21.46
C GLY A 183 12.42 19.51 20.90
N SER A 184 13.57 19.81 20.28
CA SER A 184 14.42 18.83 19.58
C SER A 184 15.29 17.97 20.52
N ASP A 185 15.38 18.31 21.80
CA ASP A 185 16.15 17.61 22.83
C ASP A 185 15.49 16.30 23.30
N LYS A 186 14.27 16.00 22.83
CA LYS A 186 13.54 14.80 23.27
C LYS A 186 14.17 13.52 22.73
N LYS A 187 14.18 12.49 23.59
CA LYS A 187 14.63 11.14 23.22
C LYS A 187 13.75 10.62 22.08
N SER A 188 14.39 10.17 21.00
CA SER A 188 13.71 9.53 19.87
C SER A 188 13.07 8.22 20.31
N ILE A 189 11.77 8.11 20.06
CA ILE A 189 10.96 6.94 20.30
C ILE A 189 11.26 5.86 19.27
N ALA A 190 11.53 6.26 18.02
CA ALA A 190 12.01 5.35 16.99
C ALA A 190 13.34 4.68 17.39
N SER A 191 14.26 5.43 18.00
CA SER A 191 15.51 4.86 18.52
C SER A 191 15.27 3.89 19.68
N ALA A 192 14.36 4.24 20.59
CA ALA A 192 13.97 3.35 21.69
C ALA A 192 13.28 2.05 21.20
N TRP A 193 12.55 2.12 20.08
CA TRP A 193 11.99 0.94 19.42
C TRP A 193 13.11 0.06 18.87
N MET A 194 14.06 0.64 18.15
CA MET A 194 15.21 -0.07 17.56
C MET A 194 16.02 -0.85 18.61
N GLU A 195 16.18 -0.31 19.82
CA GLU A 195 16.84 -0.98 20.95
C GLU A 195 16.13 -2.26 21.41
N ARG A 196 14.82 -2.38 21.12
CA ARG A 196 13.97 -3.52 21.50
C ARG A 196 13.58 -4.41 20.34
N VAL A 197 13.98 -4.08 19.10
CA VAL A 197 13.62 -4.88 17.92
C VAL A 197 14.12 -6.30 18.10
N ASN A 198 13.17 -7.23 18.11
CA ASN A 198 13.44 -8.65 18.19
C ASN A 198 13.56 -9.25 16.78
N ARG A 199 12.65 -8.86 15.87
CA ARG A 199 12.59 -9.38 14.50
C ARG A 199 12.32 -8.30 13.47
N ARG A 200 12.82 -8.54 12.26
CA ARG A 200 12.48 -7.79 11.05
C ARG A 200 11.68 -8.72 10.15
N LEU A 201 10.51 -8.26 9.73
CA LEU A 201 9.51 -9.10 9.10
C LEU A 201 9.13 -8.52 7.75
N MET A 202 9.04 -9.40 6.76
CA MET A 202 8.22 -9.17 5.58
C MET A 202 6.92 -9.95 5.77
N VAL A 203 5.81 -9.24 5.77
CA VAL A 203 4.47 -9.82 5.85
C VAL A 203 3.90 -9.89 4.45
N GLU A 204 3.70 -11.11 3.94
CA GLU A 204 3.02 -11.37 2.67
C GLU A 204 1.54 -11.63 2.92
N PHE A 205 0.66 -11.01 2.13
CA PHE A 205 -0.79 -11.21 2.24
C PHE A 205 -1.49 -10.82 0.94
N SER A 206 -2.72 -11.29 0.76
CA SER A 206 -3.58 -10.88 -0.35
C SER A 206 -4.66 -9.89 0.10
N ILE A 207 -5.06 -8.99 -0.80
CA ILE A 207 -6.22 -8.12 -0.64
C ILE A 207 -7.07 -8.12 -1.90
N GLU A 208 -8.39 -7.99 -1.75
CA GLU A 208 -9.26 -7.70 -2.89
C GLU A 208 -8.93 -6.32 -3.49
N LEU A 209 -8.97 -6.20 -4.81
CA LEU A 209 -8.66 -4.95 -5.51
C LEU A 209 -9.58 -3.80 -5.10
N ASN A 210 -10.82 -4.09 -4.71
CA ASN A 210 -11.75 -3.07 -4.22
C ASN A 210 -11.32 -2.42 -2.89
N ASN A 211 -10.39 -3.05 -2.15
CA ASN A 211 -9.84 -2.49 -0.91
C ASN A 211 -8.67 -1.52 -1.15
N ILE A 212 -8.25 -1.30 -2.39
CA ILE A 212 -7.18 -0.35 -2.71
C ILE A 212 -7.72 1.09 -2.61
N SER A 213 -7.02 1.94 -1.86
CA SER A 213 -7.33 3.37 -1.72
C SER A 213 -6.67 4.23 -2.77
N TYR A 214 -5.37 4.04 -2.91
CA TYR A 214 -4.53 4.65 -3.89
C TYR A 214 -3.50 3.62 -4.32
N CYS A 215 -2.94 3.85 -5.50
CA CYS A 215 -1.80 3.10 -6.00
C CYS A 215 -0.94 4.10 -6.76
N ASN A 216 0.39 4.04 -6.57
CA ASN A 216 1.30 5.01 -7.18
C ASN A 216 1.28 5.01 -8.72
N ASP A 217 0.61 4.03 -9.35
CA ASP A 217 0.42 3.97 -10.81
C ASP A 217 -1.06 4.18 -11.25
N ILE A 218 -1.97 4.46 -10.32
CA ILE A 218 -3.39 4.78 -10.60
C ILE A 218 -3.61 6.28 -10.39
N TYR A 219 -3.80 7.00 -11.49
CA TYR A 219 -4.15 8.42 -11.48
C TYR A 219 -5.50 8.64 -12.17
N PRO A 220 -6.60 8.96 -11.44
CA PRO A 220 -7.91 9.17 -12.05
C PRO A 220 -7.92 10.19 -13.19
N ASN A 221 -7.16 11.28 -13.03
CA ASN A 221 -7.04 12.36 -14.00
C ASN A 221 -6.37 11.94 -15.32
N SER A 222 -5.82 10.72 -15.40
CA SER A 222 -5.25 10.16 -16.63
C SER A 222 -6.25 9.41 -17.51
N MET A 223 -7.54 9.41 -17.14
CA MET A 223 -8.57 8.66 -17.87
C MET A 223 -9.13 9.39 -19.09
N GLY A 224 -8.97 10.72 -19.21
CA GLY A 224 -9.64 11.53 -20.23
C GLY A 224 -9.35 11.12 -21.69
N GLN A 225 -8.22 10.47 -21.96
CA GLN A 225 -7.88 9.97 -23.30
C GLN A 225 -8.50 8.60 -23.65
N TYR A 226 -9.22 7.98 -22.70
CA TYR A 226 -9.79 6.64 -22.87
C TYR A 226 -11.32 6.63 -22.95
N GLU A 227 -11.95 7.78 -23.19
CA GLU A 227 -13.41 7.90 -23.34
C GLU A 227 -13.95 6.94 -24.41
N ASP A 228 -13.26 6.85 -25.56
CA ASP A 228 -13.63 5.96 -26.66
C ASP A 228 -13.59 4.46 -26.30
N TYR A 229 -12.93 4.11 -25.20
CA TYR A 229 -12.80 2.74 -24.70
C TYR A 229 -13.75 2.43 -23.55
N MET A 230 -14.79 3.25 -23.36
CA MET A 230 -15.89 2.95 -22.45
C MET A 230 -17.05 2.27 -23.20
N GLN A 231 -17.77 1.40 -22.48
CA GLN A 231 -18.99 0.76 -22.94
C GLN A 231 -20.16 1.74 -22.85
N GLU A 232 -20.22 2.51 -21.76
CA GLU A 232 -21.23 3.54 -21.54
C GLU A 232 -20.64 4.95 -21.71
N THR A 233 -21.51 5.93 -21.95
CA THR A 233 -21.12 7.34 -21.98
C THR A 233 -21.29 7.93 -20.59
N TYR A 234 -20.18 8.40 -20.02
CA TYR A 234 -20.14 9.06 -18.72
C TYR A 234 -19.99 10.57 -18.92
N GLU A 235 -20.80 11.37 -18.24
CA GLU A 235 -20.85 12.83 -18.43
C GLU A 235 -19.54 13.53 -18.01
N TYR A 236 -18.86 12.98 -17.01
CA TYR A 236 -17.62 13.54 -16.45
C TYR A 236 -16.56 12.45 -16.23
N ILE A 237 -15.28 12.80 -16.32
CA ILE A 237 -14.16 11.88 -16.04
C ILE A 237 -14.28 11.30 -14.61
N ASP A 238 -14.68 12.13 -13.64
CA ASP A 238 -14.86 11.71 -12.24
C ASP A 238 -16.05 10.76 -12.04
N SER A 239 -16.89 10.57 -13.06
CA SER A 239 -18.00 9.60 -13.05
C SER A 239 -17.62 8.24 -13.64
N TYR A 240 -16.38 8.07 -14.11
CA TYR A 240 -15.92 6.78 -14.62
C TYR A 240 -15.88 5.74 -13.49
N PRO A 241 -16.32 4.49 -13.75
CA PRO A 241 -16.41 3.49 -12.71
C PRO A 241 -15.02 3.03 -12.26
N GLN A 242 -14.91 2.64 -10.99
CA GLN A 242 -13.66 2.17 -10.39
C GLN A 242 -13.07 0.96 -11.14
N CYS A 243 -13.92 0.09 -11.72
CA CYS A 243 -13.46 -1.03 -12.53
C CYS A 243 -12.64 -0.58 -13.75
N ALA A 244 -12.98 0.54 -14.40
CA ALA A 244 -12.24 1.06 -15.55
C ALA A 244 -10.84 1.54 -15.16
N LEU A 245 -10.74 2.23 -14.03
CA LEU A 245 -9.47 2.68 -13.44
C LEU A 245 -8.56 1.49 -13.10
N ILE A 246 -9.13 0.45 -12.47
CA ILE A 246 -8.40 -0.77 -12.11
C ILE A 246 -7.99 -1.54 -13.35
N ASN A 247 -8.87 -1.67 -14.36
CA ASN A 247 -8.55 -2.37 -15.60
C ASN A 247 -7.43 -1.68 -16.36
N LYS A 248 -7.49 -0.36 -16.54
CA LYS A 248 -6.39 0.42 -17.14
C LYS A 248 -5.06 0.12 -16.44
N TRP A 249 -5.05 0.13 -15.11
CA TRP A 249 -3.84 -0.12 -14.33
C TRP A 249 -3.33 -1.55 -14.46
N LEU A 250 -4.20 -2.55 -14.35
CA LEU A 250 -3.81 -3.96 -14.49
C LEU A 250 -3.32 -4.27 -15.91
N ILE A 251 -4.01 -3.77 -16.93
CA ILE A 251 -3.62 -3.93 -18.34
C ILE A 251 -2.21 -3.37 -18.53
N THR A 252 -1.98 -2.11 -18.16
CA THR A 252 -0.65 -1.48 -18.26
C THR A 252 0.39 -2.28 -17.48
N SER A 253 0.13 -2.59 -16.21
CA SER A 253 1.12 -3.19 -15.31
C SER A 253 1.51 -4.60 -15.74
N MET A 254 0.53 -5.42 -16.10
CA MET A 254 0.76 -6.81 -16.51
C MET A 254 1.39 -6.87 -17.89
N LEU A 255 0.91 -6.09 -18.87
CA LEU A 255 1.49 -6.09 -20.22
C LEU A 255 2.94 -5.60 -20.23
N ILE A 256 3.28 -4.57 -19.42
CA ILE A 256 4.69 -4.13 -19.27
C ILE A 256 5.55 -5.28 -18.73
N CYS A 257 5.07 -6.02 -17.73
CA CYS A 257 5.84 -7.15 -17.19
C CYS A 257 5.99 -8.28 -18.21
N LEU A 258 4.92 -8.63 -18.92
CA LEU A 258 4.92 -9.69 -19.93
C LEU A 258 5.79 -9.34 -21.14
N HIS A 259 5.71 -8.10 -21.62
CA HIS A 259 6.49 -7.61 -22.76
C HIS A 259 7.99 -7.59 -22.46
N ASN A 260 8.37 -7.01 -21.32
CA ASN A 260 9.77 -6.95 -20.91
C ASN A 260 10.31 -8.30 -20.45
N ASN A 261 9.42 -9.29 -20.23
CA ASN A 261 9.72 -10.53 -19.55
C ASN A 261 10.50 -10.28 -18.24
N ASP A 262 10.09 -9.24 -17.51
CA ASP A 262 10.76 -8.76 -16.30
C ASP A 262 9.75 -8.15 -15.33
N ILE A 263 10.01 -8.35 -14.05
CA ILE A 263 9.31 -7.66 -12.98
C ILE A 263 10.07 -6.38 -12.72
N SER A 264 9.48 -5.22 -13.06
CA SER A 264 10.15 -3.93 -12.82
C SER A 264 10.72 -3.87 -11.41
N HIS A 265 11.99 -3.48 -11.37
CA HIS A 265 12.78 -3.47 -10.16
C HIS A 265 12.39 -2.32 -9.24
N SER A 266 11.82 -1.23 -9.77
CA SER A 266 11.33 -0.13 -8.94
C SER A 266 10.13 -0.57 -8.12
N TYR A 267 10.21 -0.41 -6.80
CA TYR A 267 9.10 -0.72 -5.92
C TYR A 267 7.87 0.15 -6.23
N LYS A 268 6.69 -0.42 -6.03
CA LYS A 268 5.40 0.28 -6.13
C LYS A 268 4.58 -0.01 -4.89
N CYS A 269 3.98 1.05 -4.36
CA CYS A 269 3.15 1.00 -3.17
C CYS A 269 1.68 1.25 -3.52
N LEU A 270 0.83 0.79 -2.62
CA LEU A 270 -0.59 1.10 -2.57
C LEU A 270 -1.01 1.33 -1.12
N GLY A 271 -2.09 2.08 -0.96
CA GLY A 271 -2.83 2.18 0.29
C GLY A 271 -3.97 1.18 0.32
N ILE A 272 -4.25 0.65 1.50
CA ILE A 272 -5.32 -0.33 1.74
C ILE A 272 -6.34 0.31 2.66
N LYS A 273 -7.55 0.54 2.13
CA LYS A 273 -8.69 1.05 2.90
C LYS A 273 -9.04 0.07 3.98
N ASN A 274 -9.19 0.57 5.21
CA ASN A 274 -9.84 -0.10 6.32
C ASN A 274 -9.68 -1.63 6.29
N PRO A 275 -8.43 -2.16 6.31
CA PRO A 275 -8.21 -3.58 6.30
C PRO A 275 -8.85 -4.10 7.58
N LYS A 276 -10.06 -4.64 7.48
CA LYS A 276 -10.65 -5.40 8.57
C LYS A 276 -9.77 -6.62 8.74
N LEU A 277 -8.73 -6.47 9.55
CA LEU A 277 -7.85 -7.51 10.05
C LEU A 277 -7.43 -8.53 8.98
N ILE A 278 -6.29 -8.33 8.34
CA ILE A 278 -5.79 -9.26 7.31
C ILE A 278 -5.24 -10.51 8.00
N LYS A 279 -5.95 -11.64 7.89
CA LYS A 279 -5.64 -12.90 8.60
C LYS A 279 -4.80 -13.89 7.81
N ASN A 280 -4.91 -13.88 6.49
CA ASN A 280 -4.19 -14.81 5.62
C ASN A 280 -2.81 -14.24 5.32
N ILE A 281 -1.97 -14.24 6.35
CA ILE A 281 -0.62 -13.69 6.30
C ILE A 281 0.42 -14.80 6.29
N ARG A 282 1.53 -14.54 5.60
CA ARG A 282 2.76 -15.31 5.73
C ARG A 282 3.85 -14.38 6.25
N LEU A 283 4.44 -14.76 7.38
CA LEU A 283 5.59 -14.06 7.93
C LEU A 283 6.86 -14.66 7.36
N VAL A 284 7.70 -13.80 6.79
CA VAL A 284 9.04 -14.14 6.31
C VAL A 284 10.05 -13.41 7.18
N ASP A 285 10.94 -14.17 7.83
CA ASP A 285 12.05 -13.58 8.58
C ASP A 285 13.10 -13.07 7.60
N ILE A 286 13.45 -11.80 7.72
CA ILE A 286 14.42 -11.17 6.82
C ILE A 286 15.85 -11.67 7.10
N ASN A 287 16.11 -12.22 8.28
CA ASN A 287 17.40 -12.85 8.54
C ASN A 287 17.59 -14.14 7.75
N ASP A 288 16.49 -14.83 7.38
CA ASP A 288 16.54 -16.08 6.63
C ASP A 288 16.74 -15.86 5.12
N GLU A 289 16.26 -14.74 4.56
CA GLU A 289 16.40 -14.44 3.12
C GLU A 289 17.82 -14.07 2.69
N LYS A 290 18.69 -13.63 3.61
CA LYS A 290 20.12 -13.41 3.31
C LYS A 290 20.89 -14.70 2.96
N SER A 291 20.27 -15.86 3.16
CA SER A 291 20.85 -17.17 2.90
C SER A 291 20.69 -17.64 1.45
N ASN A 292 19.81 -17.00 0.66
CA ASN A 292 19.39 -17.47 -0.66
C ASN A 292 19.52 -16.41 -1.78
N GLY A 293 20.25 -15.32 -1.55
CA GLY A 293 20.56 -14.28 -2.54
C GLY A 293 21.96 -14.43 -3.13
#